data_AF-M2ZQ51-F1
#
_entry.id   AF-M2ZQ51-F1
#
_cell.length_a   1.000
_cell.length_b   1.000
_cell.length_c   1.000
_cell.angle_alpha   90.00
_cell.angle_beta   90.00
_cell.angle_gamma   90.00
#
_symmetry.space_group_name_H-M   'P 1'
#
loop_
_entity.id
_entity.type
_entity.pdbx_description
1 polymer ?
#
loop_
_entity_poly.entity_id
_entity_poly.type
_entity_poly.pdbx_seq_one_letter_code
_entity_poly.pdbx_strand_id
1 'polypeptide(L)'
;MASRVPPLQWRTLQDIVNHMIATTVMSDGRTMAEVLEHWQNSRDKETALYHRNANNTAEDHELYQTVMEGHDQLLSTAMNKLHRAMIKDAEAGLWFAFGLRHPDTPQEVIPPRYWPFLTLDIEGEIVTGEGMTFRAIRCLRAEDIPLDHPIMEQIRAARHPKAAPCPAAPEVANDAQPVEGESIPQPPVVLYSGTQGRPSSVETLIMPELRRRAGAGCMEPSLARECRYLSEWLRSNHPTAHQIKPVSLENSLRQLHRELKSTPTKH
;
A
#
# COMPACT_ATOMS: atom_id res chain seq x y z
N MET A 1 26.16 -14.19 -33.55
CA MET A 1 24.93 -13.39 -33.74
C MET A 1 24.28 -13.25 -32.37
N ALA A 2 24.17 -12.04 -31.82
CA ALA A 2 23.51 -11.85 -30.52
C ALA A 2 22.00 -12.03 -30.72
N SER A 3 21.42 -13.06 -30.09
CA SER A 3 19.97 -13.27 -30.06
C SER A 3 19.33 -12.07 -29.35
N ARG A 4 18.48 -11.31 -30.05
CA ARG A 4 17.74 -10.20 -29.44
C ARG A 4 16.59 -10.79 -28.66
N VAL A 5 16.69 -10.77 -27.34
CA VAL A 5 15.61 -11.18 -26.43
C VAL A 5 14.41 -10.26 -26.67
N PRO A 6 13.19 -10.79 -26.90
CA PRO A 6 12.00 -9.96 -27.10
C PRO A 6 11.71 -9.11 -25.85
N PRO A 7 11.15 -7.90 -26.01
CA PRO A 7 10.80 -7.06 -24.87
C PRO A 7 9.69 -7.72 -24.04
N LEU A 8 9.82 -7.67 -22.71
CA LEU A 8 8.78 -8.15 -21.79
C LEU A 8 7.54 -7.24 -21.84
N GLN A 9 6.36 -7.84 -21.84
CA GLN A 9 5.09 -7.12 -21.74
C GLN A 9 4.71 -6.88 -20.28
N TRP A 10 5.12 -5.73 -19.75
CA TRP A 10 4.73 -5.29 -18.41
C TRP A 10 3.24 -4.98 -18.33
N ARG A 11 2.62 -5.39 -17.22
CA ARG A 11 1.19 -5.23 -16.93
C ARG A 11 0.98 -4.44 -15.64
N THR A 12 -0.13 -3.75 -15.52
CA THR A 12 -0.58 -3.14 -14.26
C THR A 12 -1.27 -4.19 -13.39
N LEU A 13 -1.56 -3.86 -12.12
CA LEU A 13 -2.43 -4.70 -11.29
C LEU A 13 -3.82 -4.86 -11.91
N GLN A 14 -4.37 -3.79 -12.49
CA GLN A 14 -5.66 -3.81 -13.16
C GLN A 14 -5.66 -4.78 -14.36
N ASP A 15 -4.56 -4.89 -15.10
CA ASP A 15 -4.45 -5.86 -16.19
C ASP A 15 -4.48 -7.31 -15.70
N ILE A 16 -3.87 -7.59 -14.54
CA ILE A 16 -3.94 -8.91 -13.90
C ILE A 16 -5.37 -9.20 -13.43
N VAL A 17 -6.04 -8.23 -12.80
CA VAL A 17 -7.45 -8.32 -12.40
C VAL A 17 -8.33 -8.64 -13.61
N ASN A 18 -8.20 -7.87 -14.69
CA ASN A 18 -8.97 -8.06 -15.92
C ASN A 18 -8.73 -9.45 -16.52
N HIS A 19 -7.48 -9.91 -16.53
CA HIS A 19 -7.14 -11.25 -17.01
C HIS A 19 -7.78 -12.34 -16.14
N MET A 20 -7.74 -12.20 -14.81
CA MET A 20 -8.37 -13.17 -13.90
C MET A 20 -9.90 -13.16 -14.00
N ILE A 21 -10.53 -12.00 -14.16
CA ILE A 21 -11.97 -11.89 -14.42
C ILE A 21 -12.35 -12.65 -15.71
N ALA A 22 -11.54 -12.52 -16.76
CA ALA A 22 -11.79 -13.18 -18.04
C ALA A 22 -11.57 -14.71 -18.00
N THR A 23 -10.69 -15.21 -17.14
CA THR A 23 -10.27 -16.63 -17.10
C THR A 23 -10.89 -17.45 -15.98
N THR A 24 -11.35 -16.80 -14.90
CA THR A 24 -11.95 -17.49 -13.76
C THR A 24 -13.34 -18.00 -14.13
N VAL A 25 -13.52 -19.31 -14.09
CA VAL A 25 -14.82 -19.98 -14.29
C VAL A 25 -15.43 -20.30 -12.93
N MET A 26 -16.68 -19.92 -12.73
CA MET A 26 -17.48 -20.16 -11.54
C MET A 26 -18.05 -21.59 -11.54
N SER A 27 -18.57 -22.05 -10.40
CA SER A 27 -19.11 -23.41 -10.25
C SER A 27 -20.31 -23.73 -11.15
N ASP A 28 -20.98 -22.71 -11.67
CA ASP A 28 -22.10 -22.83 -12.61
C ASP A 28 -21.66 -22.80 -14.09
N GLY A 29 -20.36 -22.78 -14.36
CA GLY A 29 -19.77 -22.78 -15.70
C GLY A 29 -19.66 -21.41 -16.36
N ARG A 30 -20.19 -20.34 -15.74
CA ARG A 30 -20.03 -18.97 -16.23
C ARG A 30 -18.67 -18.41 -15.86
N THR A 31 -18.12 -17.54 -16.68
CA THR A 31 -16.94 -16.76 -16.32
C THR A 31 -17.29 -15.68 -15.31
N MET A 32 -16.31 -15.24 -14.50
CA MET A 32 -16.50 -14.11 -13.60
C MET A 32 -16.91 -12.84 -14.38
N ALA A 33 -16.37 -12.64 -15.58
CA ALA A 33 -16.75 -11.56 -16.48
C ALA A 33 -18.27 -11.54 -16.77
N GLU A 34 -18.83 -12.68 -17.16
CA GLU A 34 -20.28 -12.82 -17.43
C GLU A 34 -21.13 -12.57 -16.18
N VAL A 35 -20.65 -13.00 -15.01
CA VAL A 35 -21.36 -12.77 -13.75
C VAL A 35 -21.36 -11.28 -13.39
N LEU A 36 -20.23 -10.60 -13.53
CA LEU A 36 -20.13 -9.16 -13.28
C LEU A 36 -20.97 -8.34 -14.27
N GLU A 37 -20.93 -8.69 -15.56
CA GLU A 37 -21.76 -8.07 -16.59
C GLU A 37 -23.25 -8.27 -16.30
N HIS A 38 -23.67 -9.46 -15.88
CA HIS A 38 -25.04 -9.74 -15.48
C HIS A 38 -25.50 -8.84 -14.32
N TRP A 39 -24.65 -8.64 -13.31
CA TRP A 39 -24.96 -7.76 -12.19
C TRP A 39 -25.00 -6.29 -12.57
N GLN A 40 -24.09 -5.85 -13.43
CA GLN A 40 -24.12 -4.48 -13.97
C GLN A 40 -25.42 -4.23 -14.74
N ASN A 41 -25.80 -5.16 -15.62
CA ASN A 41 -27.07 -5.09 -16.36
C ASN A 41 -28.30 -5.10 -15.43
N SER A 42 -28.26 -5.89 -14.35
CA SER A 42 -29.31 -5.92 -13.32
C SER A 42 -29.42 -4.56 -12.61
N ARG A 43 -28.28 -4.00 -12.19
CA ARG A 43 -28.20 -2.69 -11.54
C ARG A 43 -28.74 -1.58 -12.46
N ASP A 44 -28.28 -1.53 -13.70
CA ASP A 44 -28.71 -0.51 -14.67
C ASP A 44 -30.22 -0.60 -14.95
N LYS A 45 -30.76 -1.82 -15.00
CA LYS A 45 -32.20 -2.05 -15.15
C LYS A 45 -32.99 -1.53 -13.95
N GLU A 46 -32.55 -1.82 -12.72
CA GLU A 46 -33.20 -1.32 -11.50
C GLU A 46 -33.14 0.20 -11.40
N THR A 47 -32.00 0.81 -11.73
CA THR A 47 -31.85 2.27 -11.81
C THR A 47 -32.81 2.86 -12.85
N ALA A 48 -32.94 2.24 -14.02
CA ALA A 48 -33.89 2.68 -15.05
C ALA A 48 -35.35 2.54 -14.59
N LEU A 49 -35.70 1.47 -13.88
CA LEU A 49 -37.04 1.27 -13.32
C LEU A 49 -37.37 2.32 -12.25
N TYR A 50 -36.42 2.62 -11.36
CA TYR A 50 -36.56 3.69 -10.38
C TYR A 50 -36.84 5.02 -11.05
N HIS A 51 -36.04 5.41 -12.05
CA HIS A 51 -36.26 6.68 -12.76
C HIS A 51 -37.56 6.73 -13.58
N ARG A 52 -38.05 5.59 -14.07
CA ARG A 52 -39.29 5.52 -14.85
C ARG A 52 -40.55 5.54 -13.98
N ASN A 53 -40.53 4.81 -12.87
CA ASN A 53 -41.74 4.50 -12.09
C ASN A 53 -41.82 5.25 -10.76
N ALA A 54 -40.71 5.79 -10.24
CA ALA A 54 -40.75 6.47 -8.95
C ALA A 54 -41.62 7.73 -9.07
N ASN A 55 -42.69 7.77 -8.28
CA ASN A 55 -43.41 9.01 -8.00
C ASN A 55 -42.60 9.95 -7.08
N ASN A 56 -41.29 9.69 -6.93
CA ASN A 56 -40.37 10.28 -5.96
C ASN A 56 -40.88 10.17 -4.52
N THR A 57 -41.57 9.07 -4.18
CA THR A 57 -41.95 8.81 -2.78
C THR A 57 -40.73 8.38 -1.97
N ALA A 58 -40.76 8.65 -0.66
CA ALA A 58 -39.71 8.19 0.24
C ALA A 58 -39.62 6.66 0.29
N GLU A 59 -40.76 5.97 0.21
CA GLU A 59 -40.85 4.51 0.20
C GLU A 59 -40.17 3.90 -1.04
N ASP A 60 -40.40 4.46 -2.23
CA ASP A 60 -39.73 4.00 -3.47
C ASP A 60 -38.22 4.18 -3.39
N HIS A 61 -37.76 5.26 -2.76
CA HIS A 61 -36.34 5.54 -2.60
C HIS A 61 -35.67 4.56 -1.62
N GLU A 62 -36.31 4.27 -0.49
CA GLU A 62 -35.82 3.30 0.49
C GLU A 62 -35.74 1.88 -0.09
N LEU A 63 -36.77 1.48 -0.85
CA LEU A 63 -36.76 0.19 -1.56
C LEU A 63 -35.61 0.13 -2.56
N TYR A 64 -35.42 1.18 -3.37
CA TYR A 64 -34.31 1.25 -4.32
C TYR A 64 -32.95 1.15 -3.63
N GLN A 65 -32.74 1.90 -2.54
CA GLN A 65 -31.50 1.83 -1.77
C GLN A 65 -31.23 0.42 -1.26
N THR A 66 -32.24 -0.23 -0.69
CA THR A 66 -32.13 -1.62 -0.20
C THR A 66 -31.70 -2.59 -1.30
N VAL A 67 -32.26 -2.44 -2.50
CA VAL A 67 -31.89 -3.28 -3.67
C VAL A 67 -30.46 -2.98 -4.13
N MET A 68 -30.03 -1.72 -4.14
CA MET A 68 -28.66 -1.34 -4.51
C MET A 68 -27.63 -1.84 -3.50
N GLU A 69 -27.91 -1.75 -2.20
CA GLU A 69 -27.05 -2.29 -1.15
C GLU A 69 -26.83 -3.80 -1.31
N GLY A 70 -27.88 -4.54 -1.68
CA GLY A 70 -27.78 -5.96 -1.99
C GLY A 70 -26.82 -6.25 -3.16
N HIS A 71 -26.91 -5.47 -4.25
CA HIS A 71 -25.99 -5.60 -5.38
C HIS A 71 -24.54 -5.24 -4.99
N ASP A 72 -24.34 -4.16 -4.26
CA ASP A 72 -23.01 -3.72 -3.82
C ASP A 72 -22.36 -4.76 -2.88
N GLN A 73 -23.15 -5.41 -2.01
CA GLN A 73 -22.67 -6.49 -1.15
C GLN A 73 -22.24 -7.73 -1.96
N LEU A 74 -22.99 -8.11 -2.99
CA LEU A 74 -22.64 -9.21 -3.89
C LEU A 74 -21.35 -8.91 -4.66
N LEU A 75 -21.23 -7.69 -5.21
CA LEU A 75 -20.05 -7.24 -5.94
C LEU A 75 -18.82 -7.25 -5.04
N SER A 76 -18.92 -6.66 -3.83
CA SER A 76 -17.85 -6.66 -2.83
C SER A 76 -17.42 -8.09 -2.46
N THR A 77 -18.38 -9.00 -2.27
CA THR A 77 -18.08 -10.41 -1.97
C THR A 77 -17.33 -11.10 -3.11
N ALA A 78 -17.71 -10.86 -4.36
CA ALA A 78 -17.03 -11.42 -5.53
C ALA A 78 -15.62 -10.85 -5.70
N MET A 79 -15.46 -9.54 -5.57
CA MET A 79 -14.16 -8.87 -5.65
C MET A 79 -13.21 -9.34 -4.54
N ASN A 80 -13.70 -9.53 -3.32
CA ASN A 80 -12.90 -10.10 -2.23
C ASN A 80 -12.45 -11.54 -2.52
N LYS A 81 -13.30 -12.36 -3.15
CA LYS A 81 -12.90 -13.71 -3.59
C LYS A 81 -11.85 -13.65 -4.69
N LEU A 82 -12.00 -12.76 -5.67
CA LEU A 82 -11.03 -12.53 -6.73
C LEU A 82 -9.68 -12.08 -6.17
N HIS A 83 -9.66 -11.12 -5.24
CA HIS A 83 -8.42 -10.67 -4.60
C HIS A 83 -7.72 -11.81 -3.85
N ARG A 84 -8.46 -12.65 -3.13
CA ARG A 84 -7.88 -13.84 -2.48
C ARG A 84 -7.30 -14.82 -3.50
N ALA A 85 -7.95 -15.00 -4.65
CA ALA A 85 -7.42 -15.82 -5.73
C ALA A 85 -6.14 -15.20 -6.32
N MET A 86 -6.12 -13.89 -6.56
CA MET A 86 -4.93 -13.17 -7.03
C MET A 86 -3.73 -13.38 -6.11
N ILE A 87 -3.93 -13.23 -4.80
CA ILE A 87 -2.89 -13.43 -3.78
C ILE A 87 -2.37 -14.87 -3.83
N LYS A 88 -3.26 -15.87 -3.92
CA LYS A 88 -2.87 -17.29 -4.05
C LYS A 88 -2.08 -17.57 -5.34
N ASP A 89 -2.49 -16.98 -6.47
CA ASP A 89 -1.79 -17.13 -7.74
C ASP A 89 -0.40 -16.50 -7.70
N ALA A 90 -0.26 -15.37 -7.00
CA ALA A 90 1.01 -14.69 -6.80
C ALA A 90 1.94 -15.49 -5.86
N GLU A 91 1.38 -16.09 -4.81
CA GLU A 91 2.07 -17.01 -3.90
C GLU A 91 2.56 -18.28 -4.63
N ALA A 92 1.72 -18.86 -5.49
CA ALA A 92 2.09 -19.97 -6.37
C ALA A 92 3.08 -19.54 -7.47
N GLY A 93 3.24 -18.24 -7.68
CA GLY A 93 4.14 -17.66 -8.67
C GLY A 93 3.68 -17.88 -10.10
N LEU A 94 2.37 -17.89 -10.33
CA LEU A 94 1.74 -17.82 -11.66
C LEU A 94 1.92 -16.43 -12.29
N TRP A 95 2.14 -15.41 -11.45
CA TRP A 95 2.58 -14.09 -11.87
C TRP A 95 3.50 -13.49 -10.80
N PHE A 96 4.26 -12.47 -11.19
CA PHE A 96 5.25 -11.79 -10.37
C PHE A 96 4.95 -10.30 -10.33
N ALA A 97 5.10 -9.68 -9.16
CA ALA A 97 5.02 -8.23 -8.99
C ALA A 97 6.41 -7.65 -8.72
N PHE A 98 6.62 -6.46 -9.25
CA PHE A 98 7.82 -5.66 -9.08
C PHE A 98 7.41 -4.28 -8.57
N GLY A 99 8.00 -3.81 -7.48
CA GLY A 99 7.62 -2.55 -6.85
C GLY A 99 8.80 -1.79 -6.25
N LEU A 100 8.58 -0.52 -5.94
CA LEU A 100 9.55 0.36 -5.28
C LEU A 100 9.22 0.43 -3.78
N ARG A 101 10.19 0.12 -2.89
CA ARG A 101 10.01 0.35 -1.44
C ARG A 101 10.05 1.83 -1.09
N HIS A 102 10.95 2.56 -1.74
CA HIS A 102 11.12 4.01 -1.65
C HIS A 102 11.21 4.61 -3.06
N PRO A 103 10.80 5.87 -3.28
CA PRO A 103 10.93 6.53 -4.58
C PRO A 103 12.34 6.47 -5.20
N ASP A 104 13.38 6.45 -4.36
CA ASP A 104 14.78 6.46 -4.77
C ASP A 104 15.44 5.06 -4.82
N THR A 105 14.74 4.01 -4.38
CA THR A 105 15.27 2.64 -4.45
C THR A 105 14.93 2.01 -5.79
N PRO A 106 15.79 1.13 -6.34
CA PRO A 106 15.45 0.40 -7.54
C PRO A 106 14.23 -0.49 -7.32
N GLN A 107 13.56 -0.83 -8.42
CA GLN A 107 12.43 -1.76 -8.39
C GLN A 107 12.92 -3.16 -7.96
N GLU A 108 12.19 -3.80 -7.06
CA GLU A 108 12.48 -5.16 -6.61
C GLU A 108 11.28 -6.09 -6.81
N VAL A 109 11.58 -7.38 -7.02
CA VAL A 109 10.56 -8.44 -7.05
C VAL A 109 9.97 -8.58 -5.66
N ILE A 110 8.64 -8.61 -5.55
CA ILE A 110 7.94 -8.95 -4.30
C ILE A 110 8.04 -10.48 -4.12
N PRO A 111 8.72 -10.97 -3.05
CA PRO A 111 8.85 -12.40 -2.79
C PRO A 111 7.49 -13.08 -2.58
N PRO A 112 7.27 -14.30 -3.12
CA PRO A 112 5.97 -14.97 -2.99
C PRO A 112 5.49 -15.17 -1.55
N ARG A 113 6.43 -15.39 -0.62
CA ARG A 113 6.16 -15.56 0.82
C ARG A 113 5.56 -14.33 1.51
N TYR A 114 5.64 -13.14 0.90
CA TYR A 114 5.05 -11.94 1.49
C TYR A 114 3.57 -11.79 1.16
N TRP A 115 3.09 -12.36 0.05
CA TRP A 115 1.71 -12.19 -0.42
C TRP A 115 0.62 -12.47 0.61
N PRO A 116 0.71 -13.51 1.46
CA PRO A 116 -0.30 -13.74 2.51
C PRO A 116 -0.48 -12.59 3.50
N PHE A 117 0.53 -11.72 3.63
CA PHE A 117 0.57 -10.61 4.58
C PHE A 117 0.35 -9.24 3.91
N LEU A 118 0.18 -9.22 2.59
CA LEU A 118 0.06 -8.01 1.80
C LEU A 118 -1.40 -7.75 1.40
N THR A 119 -1.75 -6.48 1.38
CA THR A 119 -3.03 -5.93 0.89
C THR A 119 -2.76 -5.18 -0.41
N LEU A 120 -3.53 -5.51 -1.44
CA LEU A 120 -3.47 -4.90 -2.77
C LEU A 120 -4.38 -3.68 -2.83
N ASP A 121 -3.81 -2.53 -3.16
CA ASP A 121 -4.53 -1.33 -3.60
C ASP A 121 -4.35 -1.20 -5.12
N ILE A 122 -5.36 -1.66 -5.85
CA ILE A 122 -5.33 -1.74 -7.31
C ILE A 122 -5.39 -0.35 -7.93
N GLU A 123 -6.23 0.53 -7.40
CA GLU A 123 -6.39 1.90 -7.91
C GLU A 123 -5.14 2.74 -7.65
N GLY A 124 -4.54 2.59 -6.46
CA GLY A 124 -3.31 3.30 -6.10
C GLY A 124 -2.04 2.71 -6.69
N GLU A 125 -2.10 1.53 -7.33
CA GLU A 125 -0.93 0.71 -7.71
C GLU A 125 0.06 0.53 -6.54
N ILE A 126 -0.48 0.24 -5.35
CA ILE A 126 0.27 0.12 -4.10
C ILE A 126 -0.02 -1.24 -3.47
N VAL A 127 1.01 -1.84 -2.86
CA VAL A 127 0.86 -3.05 -2.04
C VAL A 127 1.44 -2.77 -0.65
N THR A 128 0.65 -2.99 0.40
CA THR A 128 1.04 -2.70 1.79
C THR A 128 0.82 -3.89 2.73
N GLY A 129 1.64 -4.03 3.77
CA GLY A 129 1.45 -5.07 4.79
C GLY A 129 2.68 -5.27 5.66
N GLU A 130 2.48 -5.60 6.95
CA GLU A 130 3.57 -5.82 7.93
C GLU A 130 4.67 -4.73 7.95
N GLY A 131 4.28 -3.46 7.80
CA GLY A 131 5.23 -2.34 7.76
C GLY A 131 6.00 -2.21 6.44
N MET A 132 5.68 -3.03 5.44
CA MET A 132 6.17 -2.91 4.07
C MET A 132 5.19 -2.12 3.22
N THR A 133 5.72 -1.37 2.26
CA THR A 133 4.94 -0.67 1.24
C THR A 133 5.72 -0.72 -0.06
N PHE A 134 5.05 -1.17 -1.11
CA PHE A 134 5.57 -1.23 -2.47
C PHE A 134 4.71 -0.32 -3.35
N ARG A 135 5.35 0.57 -4.11
CA ARG A 135 4.70 1.55 -4.98
C ARG A 135 5.03 1.28 -6.44
N ALA A 136 4.23 1.84 -7.36
CA ALA A 136 4.42 1.73 -8.81
C ALA A 136 4.54 0.26 -9.24
N ILE A 137 3.57 -0.55 -8.80
CA ILE A 137 3.59 -1.99 -9.02
C ILE A 137 3.47 -2.29 -10.51
N ARG A 138 4.39 -3.12 -11.02
CA ARG A 138 4.32 -3.72 -12.35
C ARG A 138 4.34 -5.22 -12.25
N CYS A 139 3.58 -5.86 -13.12
CA CYS A 139 3.34 -7.29 -13.09
C CYS A 139 3.83 -7.96 -14.37
N LEU A 140 4.23 -9.22 -14.25
CA LEU A 140 4.53 -10.12 -15.35
C LEU A 140 3.89 -11.48 -15.06
N ARG A 141 3.24 -12.08 -16.06
CA ARG A 141 2.74 -13.47 -15.95
C ARG A 141 3.90 -14.43 -16.17
N ALA A 142 3.91 -15.56 -15.46
CA ALA A 142 5.02 -16.51 -15.53
C ALA A 142 5.22 -17.08 -16.94
N GLU A 143 4.14 -17.29 -17.69
CA GLU A 143 4.18 -17.79 -19.08
C GLU A 143 4.70 -16.76 -20.10
N ASP A 144 4.64 -15.46 -19.76
CA ASP A 144 5.09 -14.36 -20.64
C ASP A 144 6.62 -14.12 -20.51
N ILE A 145 7.30 -14.81 -19.60
CA ILE A 145 8.74 -14.61 -19.32
C ILE A 145 9.57 -15.73 -19.98
N PRO A 146 10.43 -15.41 -20.97
CA PRO A 146 11.36 -16.38 -21.52
C PRO A 146 12.28 -16.97 -20.44
N LEU A 147 12.53 -18.29 -20.50
CA LEU A 147 13.32 -19.00 -19.49
C LEU A 147 14.76 -18.49 -19.34
N ASP A 148 15.32 -17.95 -20.43
CA ASP A 148 16.65 -17.35 -20.54
C ASP A 148 16.69 -15.85 -20.21
N HIS A 149 15.54 -15.24 -19.89
CA HIS A 149 15.49 -13.82 -19.57
C HIS A 149 16.20 -13.54 -18.22
N PRO A 150 17.08 -12.51 -18.13
CA PRO A 150 17.87 -12.23 -16.92
C PRO A 150 17.01 -11.94 -15.67
N ILE A 151 15.77 -11.49 -15.87
CA ILE A 151 14.81 -11.27 -14.77
C ILE A 151 14.50 -12.55 -13.97
N MET A 152 14.67 -13.72 -14.58
CA MET A 152 14.48 -15.00 -13.90
C MET A 152 15.48 -15.19 -12.76
N GLU A 153 16.69 -14.61 -12.86
CA GLU A 153 17.65 -14.63 -11.76
C GLU A 153 17.16 -13.82 -10.57
N GLN A 154 16.57 -12.64 -10.82
CA GLN A 154 15.96 -11.82 -9.78
C GLN A 154 14.79 -12.54 -9.11
N ILE A 155 13.93 -13.18 -9.89
CA ILE A 155 12.78 -13.96 -9.39
C ILE A 155 13.27 -15.14 -8.54
N ARG A 156 14.29 -15.88 -8.99
CA ARG A 156 14.88 -17.00 -8.23
C ARG A 156 15.50 -16.51 -6.92
N ALA A 157 16.23 -15.40 -6.95
CA ALA A 157 16.82 -14.79 -5.76
C ALA A 157 15.76 -14.32 -4.74
N ALA A 158 14.61 -13.83 -5.21
CA ALA A 158 13.50 -13.44 -4.34
C ALA A 158 12.80 -14.64 -3.69
N ARG A 159 12.61 -15.74 -4.44
CA ARG A 159 11.99 -16.99 -3.96
C ARG A 159 12.83 -17.67 -2.90
N HIS A 160 14.14 -17.75 -3.14
CA HIS A 160 15.09 -18.31 -2.20
C HIS A 160 15.91 -17.15 -1.65
N PRO A 161 15.43 -16.45 -0.61
CA PRO A 161 16.27 -15.47 0.04
C PRO A 161 17.44 -16.30 0.55
N LYS A 162 18.59 -16.15 -0.12
CA LYS A 162 19.83 -16.74 0.36
C LYS A 162 19.89 -16.28 1.79
N ALA A 163 19.72 -17.21 2.73
CA ALA A 163 19.65 -16.89 4.15
C ALA A 163 20.84 -15.98 4.37
N ALA A 164 20.57 -14.68 4.60
CA ALA A 164 21.65 -13.74 4.82
C ALA A 164 22.49 -14.42 5.89
N PRO A 165 23.79 -14.67 5.66
CA PRO A 165 24.61 -15.40 6.61
C PRO A 165 24.31 -14.73 7.94
N CYS A 166 23.63 -15.49 8.81
CA CYS A 166 23.14 -14.98 10.07
C CYS A 166 24.38 -14.34 10.68
N PRO A 167 24.44 -13.00 10.88
CA PRO A 167 25.65 -12.36 11.34
C PRO A 167 26.00 -13.14 12.59
N ALA A 168 27.09 -13.92 12.52
CA ALA A 168 27.45 -14.84 13.57
C ALA A 168 27.41 -13.99 14.83
N ALA A 169 26.54 -14.37 15.78
CA ALA A 169 26.31 -13.62 17.00
C ALA A 169 27.67 -13.11 17.44
N PRO A 170 27.88 -11.77 17.54
CA PRO A 170 29.20 -11.21 17.75
C PRO A 170 29.80 -12.01 18.88
N GLU A 171 30.82 -12.81 18.53
CA GLU A 171 31.46 -13.72 19.45
C GLU A 171 31.80 -12.85 20.64
N VAL A 172 31.19 -13.16 21.79
CA VAL A 172 31.28 -12.36 23.00
C VAL A 172 32.73 -12.47 23.44
N ALA A 173 33.58 -11.66 22.81
CA ALA A 173 34.95 -11.41 23.18
C ALA A 173 34.86 -10.60 24.46
N ASN A 174 34.76 -11.37 25.54
CA ASN A 174 35.07 -10.97 26.88
C ASN A 174 36.52 -10.48 26.88
N ASP A 175 36.74 -9.18 26.73
CA ASP A 175 37.84 -8.52 27.44
C ASP A 175 37.61 -7.02 27.53
N ALA A 176 37.65 -6.55 28.78
CA ALA A 176 37.60 -5.15 29.14
C ALA A 176 38.89 -4.46 28.68
N GLN A 177 38.85 -3.81 27.52
CA GLN A 177 39.79 -2.74 27.19
C GLN A 177 39.05 -1.39 27.08
N PRO A 178 39.44 -0.37 27.87
CA PRO A 178 39.01 0.99 27.64
C PRO A 178 39.72 1.51 26.39
N VAL A 179 39.03 1.50 25.25
CA VAL A 179 39.52 2.11 24.02
C VAL A 179 39.13 3.57 24.04
N GLU A 180 40.10 4.42 24.38
CA GLU A 180 40.05 5.86 24.18
C GLU A 180 39.81 6.18 22.70
N GLY A 181 39.08 7.27 22.47
CA GLY A 181 38.35 7.51 21.24
C GLY A 181 39.20 7.76 20.00
N GLU A 182 38.67 7.28 18.88
CA GLU A 182 38.96 7.83 17.57
C GLU A 182 37.64 8.03 16.84
N SER A 183 37.05 9.20 17.07
CA SER A 183 35.84 9.68 16.41
C SER A 183 36.15 9.86 14.91
N ILE A 184 35.58 8.98 14.09
CA ILE A 184 35.61 9.10 12.63
C ILE A 184 34.85 10.40 12.26
N PRO A 185 35.47 11.37 11.56
CA PRO A 185 34.81 12.61 11.18
C PRO A 185 33.69 12.32 10.18
N GLN A 186 32.45 12.45 10.63
CA GLN A 186 31.29 12.43 9.74
C GLN A 186 31.39 13.63 8.77
N PRO A 187 31.23 13.42 7.46
CA PRO A 187 31.20 14.53 6.51
C PRO A 187 30.03 15.45 6.84
N PRO A 188 30.22 16.78 6.84
CA PRO A 188 29.14 17.73 7.14
C PRO A 188 28.05 17.61 6.07
N VAL A 189 26.90 17.06 6.45
CA VAL A 189 25.70 17.09 5.62
C VAL A 189 25.18 18.53 5.65
N VAL A 190 25.55 19.31 4.64
CA VAL A 190 25.08 20.68 4.46
C VAL A 190 23.62 20.64 4.02
N LEU A 191 22.70 20.71 4.98
CA LEU A 191 21.28 20.91 4.70
C LEU A 191 21.01 22.41 4.55
N TYR A 192 21.09 22.85 3.29
CA TYR A 192 20.70 24.18 2.81
C TYR A 192 19.20 24.42 3.08
N SER A 193 18.89 25.49 3.82
CA SER A 193 17.54 26.03 3.98
C SER A 193 17.41 27.30 3.11
N GLY A 194 16.31 27.43 2.34
CA GLY A 194 15.94 28.75 1.80
C GLY A 194 15.28 28.85 0.43
N THR A 195 14.80 27.79 -0.24
CA THR A 195 14.05 27.96 -1.50
C THR A 195 12.59 27.53 -1.37
N GLN A 196 11.71 28.43 -1.83
CA GLN A 196 10.27 28.27 -1.99
C GLN A 196 9.98 26.99 -2.79
N GLY A 197 9.26 26.03 -2.21
CA GLY A 197 8.87 24.78 -2.88
C GLY A 197 9.35 23.47 -2.22
N ARG A 198 10.08 23.51 -1.10
CA ARG A 198 10.41 22.28 -0.35
C ARG A 198 9.33 21.97 0.68
N PRO A 199 8.70 20.78 0.67
CA PRO A 199 7.63 20.46 1.58
C PRO A 199 8.14 20.43 3.02
N SER A 200 7.42 21.07 3.92
CA SER A 200 7.80 21.19 5.33
C SER A 200 7.82 19.82 6.00
N SER A 201 8.74 19.59 6.96
CA SER A 201 8.70 18.39 7.82
C SER A 201 7.33 18.22 8.50
N VAL A 202 6.58 19.32 8.67
CA VAL A 202 5.21 19.28 9.17
C VAL A 202 4.31 18.48 8.23
N GLU A 203 4.34 18.77 6.94
CA GLU A 203 3.44 18.18 5.95
C GLU A 203 3.85 16.74 5.60
N THR A 204 5.16 16.47 5.53
CA THR A 204 5.68 15.17 5.06
C THR A 204 5.79 14.13 6.16
N LEU A 205 6.07 14.52 7.40
CA LEU A 205 6.32 13.58 8.50
C LEU A 205 5.27 13.69 9.60
N ILE A 206 5.01 14.91 10.09
CA ILE A 206 4.21 15.11 11.30
C ILE A 206 2.70 14.94 11.05
N MET A 207 2.15 15.50 9.96
CA MET A 207 0.74 15.37 9.63
C MET A 207 0.32 13.90 9.34
N PRO A 208 1.09 13.11 8.56
CA PRO A 208 0.82 11.68 8.40
C PRO A 208 0.85 10.90 9.72
N GLU A 209 1.82 11.18 10.59
CA GLU A 209 1.90 10.51 11.90
C GLU A 209 0.71 10.87 12.81
N LEU A 210 0.27 12.13 12.82
CA LEU A 210 -0.94 12.53 13.53
C LEU A 210 -2.18 11.79 13.03
N ARG A 211 -2.34 11.63 11.71
CA ARG A 211 -3.46 10.87 11.11
C ARG A 211 -3.39 9.39 11.49
N ARG A 212 -2.19 8.79 11.47
CA ARG A 212 -1.97 7.40 11.90
C ARG A 212 -2.40 7.20 13.36
N ARG A 213 -2.00 8.11 14.25
CA ARG A 213 -2.38 8.07 15.68
C ARG A 213 -3.88 8.27 15.90
N ALA A 214 -4.52 9.13 15.11
CA ALA A 214 -5.97 9.30 15.10
C ALA A 214 -6.71 8.02 14.71
N GLY A 215 -6.29 7.37 13.62
CA GLY A 215 -6.86 6.10 13.18
C GLY A 215 -6.65 4.96 14.19
N ALA A 216 -5.56 4.99 14.95
CA ALA A 216 -5.29 4.04 16.02
C ALA A 216 -5.98 4.39 17.36
N GLY A 217 -6.71 5.50 17.45
CA GLY A 217 -7.38 5.94 18.68
C GLY A 217 -6.42 6.31 19.82
N CYS A 218 -5.15 6.62 19.52
CA CYS A 218 -4.10 6.89 20.51
C CYS A 218 -3.69 8.37 20.56
N MET A 219 -4.53 9.28 20.06
CA MET A 219 -4.31 10.72 20.18
C MET A 219 -4.33 11.16 21.64
N GLU A 220 -3.45 12.10 21.96
CA GLU A 220 -3.44 12.74 23.26
C GLU A 220 -4.73 13.53 23.52
N PRO A 221 -5.15 13.67 24.79
CA PRO A 221 -6.38 14.39 25.14
C PRO A 221 -6.38 15.85 24.68
N SER A 222 -5.21 16.50 24.62
CA SER A 222 -5.06 17.90 24.22
C SER A 222 -4.02 18.09 23.13
N LEU A 223 -4.26 19.08 22.25
CA LEU A 223 -3.35 19.41 21.14
C LEU A 223 -1.94 19.76 21.64
N ALA A 224 -1.83 20.43 22.79
CA ALA A 224 -0.53 20.78 23.37
C ALA A 224 0.29 19.55 23.78
N ARG A 225 -0.35 18.49 24.32
CA ARG A 225 0.32 17.22 24.63
C ARG A 225 0.70 16.48 23.36
N GLU A 226 -0.21 16.45 22.38
CA GLU A 226 0.05 15.83 21.07
C GLU A 226 1.25 16.50 20.37
N CYS A 227 1.36 17.82 20.41
CA CYS A 227 2.49 18.54 19.81
C CYS A 227 3.82 18.28 20.53
N ARG A 228 3.81 18.05 21.85
CA ARG A 228 5.02 17.63 22.59
C ARG A 228 5.45 16.23 22.18
N TYR A 229 4.50 15.30 22.14
CA TYR A 229 4.72 13.94 21.68
C TYR A 229 5.30 13.92 20.26
N LEU A 230 4.68 14.63 19.31
CA LEU A 230 5.14 14.68 17.91
C LEU A 230 6.53 15.32 17.78
N SER A 231 6.85 16.32 18.60
CA SER A 231 8.19 16.94 18.63
C SER A 231 9.25 15.97 19.17
N GLU A 232 8.94 15.20 20.22
CA GLU A 232 9.82 14.15 20.75
C GLU A 232 9.97 13.00 19.75
N TRP A 233 8.87 12.54 19.16
CA TRP A 233 8.87 11.52 18.12
C TRP A 233 9.73 11.92 16.92
N LEU A 234 9.63 13.17 16.45
CA LEU A 234 10.44 13.68 15.35
C LEU A 234 11.93 13.68 15.72
N ARG A 235 12.27 14.04 16.96
CA ARG A 235 13.66 14.01 17.45
C ARG A 235 14.24 12.60 17.51
N SER A 236 13.46 11.64 17.98
CA SER A 236 13.89 10.24 18.14
C SER A 236 13.96 9.48 16.81
N ASN A 237 12.98 9.66 15.93
CA ASN A 237 12.85 8.87 14.69
C ASN A 237 13.50 9.55 13.48
N HIS A 238 13.56 10.88 13.47
CA HIS A 238 14.07 11.67 12.35
C HIS A 238 15.04 12.75 12.85
N PRO A 239 16.18 12.37 13.48
CA PRO A 239 17.11 13.33 14.09
C PRO A 239 17.70 14.34 13.08
N THR A 240 17.78 13.95 11.81
CA THR A 240 18.28 14.79 10.70
C THR A 240 17.24 15.79 10.17
N ALA A 241 15.96 15.63 10.50
CA ALA A 241 14.91 16.55 10.08
C ALA A 241 14.96 17.86 10.89
N HIS A 242 14.46 18.95 10.31
CA HIS A 242 14.34 20.22 11.01
C HIS A 242 13.46 20.07 12.25
N GLN A 243 14.03 20.34 13.42
CA GLN A 243 13.36 20.20 14.71
C GLN A 243 12.44 21.39 14.96
N ILE A 244 11.13 21.14 15.01
CA ILE A 244 10.11 22.18 15.16
C ILE A 244 9.69 22.26 16.63
N LYS A 245 9.61 23.49 17.15
CA LYS A 245 9.15 23.74 18.53
C LYS A 245 7.66 23.40 18.66
N PRO A 246 7.20 22.82 19.79
CA PRO A 246 5.80 22.44 19.98
C PRO A 246 4.79 23.57 19.72
N VAL A 247 5.11 24.81 20.10
CA VAL A 247 4.24 25.98 19.88
C VAL A 247 4.01 26.26 18.39
N SER A 248 5.04 26.06 17.55
CA SER A 248 4.90 26.24 16.11
C SER A 248 4.07 25.12 15.48
N LEU A 249 4.20 23.89 15.98
CA LEU A 249 3.37 22.76 15.56
C LEU A 249 1.90 22.98 15.91
N GLU A 250 1.62 23.55 17.09
CA GLU A 250 0.25 23.82 17.53
C GLU A 250 -0.50 24.71 16.53
N ASN A 251 0.16 25.74 16.00
CA ASN A 251 -0.43 26.62 14.99
C ASN A 251 -0.71 25.87 13.69
N SER A 252 0.24 25.08 13.19
CA SER A 252 0.10 24.34 11.93
C SER A 252 -0.91 23.18 12.01
N LEU A 253 -1.05 22.53 13.18
CA LEU A 253 -1.87 21.33 13.34
C LEU A 253 -3.29 21.60 13.88
N ARG A 254 -3.60 22.85 14.26
CA ARG A 254 -4.87 23.21 14.90
C ARG A 254 -6.10 22.79 14.09
N GLN A 255 -6.09 23.03 12.78
CA GLN A 255 -7.20 22.69 11.90
C GLN A 255 -7.34 21.17 11.76
N LEU A 256 -6.27 20.48 11.38
CA LEU A 256 -6.25 19.02 11.20
C LEU A 256 -6.67 18.27 12.46
N HIS A 257 -6.22 18.71 13.64
CA HIS A 257 -6.60 18.08 14.90
C HIS A 257 -8.10 18.25 15.23
N ARG A 258 -8.73 19.38 14.84
CA ARG A 258 -10.18 19.57 14.99
C ARG A 258 -10.96 18.65 14.05
N GLU A 259 -10.53 18.56 12.80
CA GLU A 259 -11.13 17.68 11.79
C GLU A 259 -11.11 16.23 12.29
N LEU A 260 -9.94 15.72 12.70
CA LEU A 260 -9.77 14.35 13.19
C LEU A 260 -10.58 14.03 14.45
N LYS A 261 -10.77 14.99 15.37
CA LYS A 261 -11.64 14.80 16.55
C LYS A 261 -13.12 14.86 16.24
N SER A 262 -13.51 15.57 15.18
CA SER A 262 -14.93 15.72 14.80
C SER A 262 -15.46 14.53 14.02
N THR A 263 -14.59 13.75 13.38
CA THR A 263 -14.99 12.54 12.67
C THR A 263 -15.28 11.43 13.70
N PRO A 264 -16.54 11.01 13.88
CA PRO A 264 -16.84 9.90 14.78
C PRO A 264 -16.17 8.65 14.23
N THR A 265 -15.24 8.07 14.99
CA THR A 265 -14.62 6.78 14.67
C THR A 265 -15.74 5.75 14.58
N LYS A 266 -16.10 5.31 13.36
CA LYS A 266 -17.02 4.19 13.16
C LYS A 266 -16.33 2.94 13.71
N HIS A 267 -16.67 2.58 14.94
CA HIS A 267 -16.27 1.33 15.58
C HIS A 267 -17.06 0.15 15.02
#